data_AF-A0A2T1CIJ3-F1
#
_entry.id   AF-A0A2T1CIJ3-F1
#
_cell.length_a   1.000
_cell.length_b   1.000
_cell.length_c   1.000
_cell.angle_alpha   90.00
_cell.angle_beta   90.00
_cell.angle_gamma   90.00
#
_symmetry.space_group_name_H-M   'P 1'
#
loop_
_entity.id
_entity.type
_entity.pdbx_description
1 polymer ?
#
loop_
_entity_poly.entity_id
_entity_poly.type
_entity_poly.pdbx_seq_one_letter_code
_entity_poly.pdbx_strand_id
1 'polypeptide(L)'
;MTSGTCSAGSTPSTCFFRLMQWMLTAMRYPKAWWMVPLLWLAATLSASAQLPLRVAIEQDVSQIKIGSSTDAALLDASGQAIQSVPAMNAVMAEVKEGQIGINQLRSSQFCIQPTGNGLVFIGNDWYRGFTCVMQTSGGLTAVNYV
;
A
#
# COMPACT_ATOMS: atom_id res chain seq x y z
N MET A 1 -27.00 33.22 11.39
CA MET A 1 -27.72 32.78 10.17
C MET A 1 -28.08 34.00 9.35
N THR A 2 -27.32 34.31 8.31
CA THR A 2 -27.82 34.98 7.09
C THR A 2 -26.85 34.63 5.97
N SER A 3 -27.30 33.72 5.13
CA SER A 3 -26.62 33.22 3.93
C SER A 3 -26.41 34.33 2.90
N GLY A 4 -25.16 34.65 2.58
CA GLY A 4 -24.80 35.51 1.46
C GLY A 4 -24.79 34.70 0.16
N THR A 5 -25.97 34.37 -0.35
CA THR A 5 -26.13 33.81 -1.69
C THR A 5 -25.79 34.88 -2.73
N CYS A 6 -24.93 34.52 -3.69
CA CYS A 6 -24.73 35.33 -4.89
C CYS A 6 -26.05 35.37 -5.67
N SER A 7 -26.70 36.54 -5.66
CA SER A 7 -27.88 36.77 -6.50
C SER A 7 -27.46 36.83 -7.98
N ALA A 8 -28.25 36.19 -8.83
CA ALA A 8 -28.09 36.16 -10.28
C ALA A 8 -28.30 37.58 -10.84
N GLY A 9 -27.19 38.30 -11.05
CA GLY A 9 -27.21 39.65 -11.62
C GLY A 9 -25.98 40.52 -11.37
N SER A 10 -24.86 39.96 -10.89
CA SER A 10 -23.65 40.75 -10.59
C SER A 10 -22.54 40.49 -11.61
N THR A 11 -21.94 41.57 -12.11
CA THR A 11 -20.82 41.55 -13.07
C THR A 11 -19.54 40.97 -12.45
N PRO A 12 -18.69 40.29 -13.23
CA PRO A 12 -17.55 39.50 -12.73
C PRO A 12 -16.47 40.33 -12.00
N SER A 13 -16.44 41.65 -12.16
CA SER A 13 -15.46 42.55 -11.53
C SER A 13 -15.68 42.74 -10.01
N THR A 14 -16.91 42.59 -9.51
CA THR A 14 -17.24 42.80 -8.09
C THR A 14 -16.92 41.62 -7.18
N CYS A 15 -16.87 40.39 -7.72
CA CYS A 15 -16.45 39.20 -6.96
C CYS A 15 -14.94 39.19 -6.72
N PHE A 16 -14.15 39.62 -7.70
CA PHE A 16 -12.68 39.64 -7.60
C PHE A 16 -12.19 40.64 -6.55
N PHE A 17 -12.82 41.83 -6.47
CA PHE A 17 -12.44 42.86 -5.50
C PHE A 17 -12.73 42.47 -4.05
N ARG A 18 -13.82 41.73 -3.79
CA ARG A 18 -14.14 41.25 -2.43
C ARG A 18 -13.20 40.15 -1.96
N LEU A 19 -12.72 39.29 -2.85
CA LEU A 19 -11.73 38.27 -2.51
C LEU A 19 -10.36 38.88 -2.18
N MET A 20 -9.94 39.89 -2.96
CA MET A 20 -8.68 40.61 -2.72
C MET A 20 -8.70 41.44 -1.44
N GLN A 21 -9.88 41.98 -1.07
CA GLN A 21 -10.04 42.76 0.15
C GLN A 21 -10.07 41.90 1.43
N TRP A 22 -10.45 40.61 1.36
CA TRP A 22 -10.29 39.64 2.45
C TRP A 22 -8.83 39.18 2.63
N MET A 23 -8.04 39.10 1.54
CA MET A 23 -6.60 38.84 1.64
C MET A 23 -5.84 39.99 2.31
N LEU A 24 -6.23 41.24 2.08
CA LEU A 24 -5.56 42.42 2.64
C LEU A 24 -5.94 42.70 4.10
N THR A 25 -7.13 42.31 4.57
CA THR A 25 -7.52 42.45 5.99
C THR A 25 -6.95 41.35 6.90
N ALA A 26 -6.64 40.16 6.38
CA ALA A 26 -5.87 39.16 7.10
C ALA A 26 -4.43 39.63 7.42
N MET A 27 -3.89 40.56 6.61
CA MET A 27 -2.59 41.20 6.81
C MET A 27 -2.53 42.22 7.96
N ARG A 28 -3.66 42.54 8.61
CA ARG A 28 -3.74 43.54 9.72
C ARG A 28 -3.88 42.93 11.12
N TYR A 29 -3.75 41.61 11.28
CA TYR A 29 -3.74 40.96 12.59
C TYR A 29 -2.30 40.62 13.05
N PRO A 30 -1.60 41.52 13.77
CA PRO A 30 -0.20 41.32 14.18
C PRO A 30 -0.02 40.10 15.11
N LYS A 31 -1.11 39.61 15.71
CA LYS A 31 -1.13 38.43 16.59
C LYS A 31 -1.15 37.10 15.83
N ALA A 32 -1.40 37.10 14.52
CA ALA A 32 -1.38 35.91 13.66
C ALA A 32 -0.05 35.75 12.88
N TRP A 33 0.90 36.68 13.04
CA TRP A 33 2.17 36.63 12.31
C TRP A 33 3.02 35.39 12.66
N TRP A 34 2.91 34.87 13.88
CA TRP A 34 3.59 33.63 14.29
C TRP A 34 2.94 32.35 13.72
N MET A 35 1.70 32.43 13.22
CA MET A 35 1.04 31.29 12.56
C MET A 35 1.60 31.08 11.15
N VAL A 36 2.14 32.11 10.50
CA VAL A 36 2.73 32.03 9.16
C VAL A 36 3.97 31.12 9.12
N PRO A 37 4.99 31.28 9.99
CA PRO A 37 6.12 30.35 10.03
C PRO A 37 5.69 28.95 10.49
N LEU A 38 4.69 28.83 11.37
CA LEU A 38 4.15 27.54 11.80
C LEU A 38 3.47 26.78 10.64
N LEU A 39 2.69 27.49 9.82
CA LEU A 39 2.07 26.96 8.61
C LEU A 39 3.14 26.57 7.57
N TRP A 40 4.20 27.37 7.45
CA TRP A 40 5.34 27.04 6.59
C TRP A 40 6.07 25.78 7.05
N LEU A 41 6.31 25.63 8.36
CA LEU A 41 6.89 24.41 8.94
C LEU A 41 6.00 23.19 8.67
N ALA A 42 4.68 23.34 8.84
CA ALA A 42 3.70 22.29 8.53
C ALA A 42 3.71 21.91 7.04
N ALA A 43 3.86 22.89 6.13
CA ALA A 43 3.92 22.64 4.70
C ALA A 43 5.23 22.00 4.23
N THR A 44 6.34 22.16 4.97
CA THR A 44 7.63 21.51 4.66
C THR A 44 7.75 20.07 5.14
N LEU A 45 6.80 19.58 5.94
CA LEU A 45 6.70 18.17 6.26
C LEU A 45 6.25 17.42 5.01
N SER A 46 7.23 16.99 4.19
CA SER A 46 7.00 16.05 3.12
C SER A 46 6.47 14.75 3.74
N ALA A 47 5.20 14.45 3.52
CA ALA A 47 4.64 13.15 3.81
C ALA A 47 5.28 12.14 2.85
N SER A 48 6.39 11.54 3.26
CA SER A 48 7.04 10.45 2.56
C SER A 48 6.18 9.20 2.70
N ALA A 49 5.15 9.09 1.87
CA ALA A 49 4.41 7.85 1.72
C ALA A 49 5.28 6.88 0.91
N GLN A 50 5.89 5.90 1.59
CA GLN A 50 6.54 4.77 0.92
C GLN A 50 5.45 3.99 0.18
N LEU A 51 5.38 4.12 -1.14
CA LEU A 51 4.52 3.29 -1.97
C LEU A 51 5.17 1.90 -2.09
N PRO A 52 4.59 0.83 -1.53
CA PRO A 52 5.10 -0.51 -1.79
C PRO A 52 4.87 -0.84 -3.27
N LEU A 53 5.94 -1.02 -4.01
CA LEU A 53 5.92 -1.51 -5.38
C LEU A 53 5.54 -2.99 -5.35
N ARG A 54 4.59 -3.37 -6.20
CA ARG A 54 4.16 -4.75 -6.40
C ARG A 54 4.72 -5.26 -7.71
N VAL A 55 5.65 -6.20 -7.64
CA VAL A 55 6.27 -6.80 -8.82
C VAL A 55 5.77 -8.22 -8.97
N ALA A 56 5.08 -8.50 -10.08
CA ALA A 56 4.73 -9.86 -10.44
C ALA A 56 6.00 -10.59 -10.92
N ILE A 57 6.34 -11.67 -10.21
CA ILE A 57 7.56 -12.45 -10.44
C ILE A 57 7.26 -13.68 -11.28
N GLU A 58 6.19 -14.39 -10.93
CA GLU A 58 5.67 -15.54 -11.67
C GLU A 58 4.20 -15.26 -11.97
N GLN A 59 3.73 -15.64 -13.16
CA GLN A 59 2.38 -15.34 -13.63
C GLN A 59 1.79 -16.55 -14.36
N ASP A 60 0.50 -16.79 -14.15
CA ASP A 60 -0.30 -17.80 -14.86
C ASP A 60 0.30 -19.22 -14.85
N VAL A 61 0.90 -19.62 -13.73
CA VAL A 61 1.49 -20.95 -13.54
C VAL A 61 0.58 -21.87 -12.72
N SER A 62 0.62 -23.18 -12.99
CA SER A 62 -0.25 -24.16 -12.32
C SER A 62 0.16 -24.46 -10.88
N GLN A 63 1.46 -24.36 -10.60
CA GLN A 63 2.06 -24.61 -9.28
C GLN A 63 3.32 -23.74 -9.10
N ILE A 64 3.60 -23.34 -7.86
CA ILE A 64 4.76 -22.53 -7.48
C ILE A 64 5.38 -23.13 -6.23
N LYS A 65 6.70 -23.33 -6.26
CA LYS A 65 7.48 -23.66 -5.06
C LYS A 65 7.78 -22.38 -4.29
N ILE A 66 7.38 -22.32 -3.03
CA ILE A 66 7.55 -21.17 -2.14
C ILE A 66 8.41 -21.60 -0.95
N GLY A 67 9.53 -20.94 -0.71
CA GLY A 67 10.41 -21.24 0.42
C GLY A 67 11.04 -20.00 1.03
N SER A 68 11.88 -20.20 2.04
CA SER A 68 12.56 -19.10 2.72
C SER A 68 13.98 -19.48 3.12
N SER A 69 14.90 -18.51 3.09
CA SER A 69 16.29 -18.71 3.53
C SER A 69 16.42 -18.71 5.05
N THR A 70 15.49 -18.05 5.74
CA THR A 70 15.36 -18.04 7.21
C THR A 70 14.01 -18.62 7.61
N ASP A 71 13.77 -18.82 8.91
CA ASP A 71 12.43 -19.20 9.35
C ASP A 71 11.42 -18.15 8.88
N ALA A 72 10.27 -18.59 8.37
CA ALA A 72 9.27 -17.73 7.80
C ALA A 72 7.87 -18.07 8.29
N ALA A 73 7.03 -17.07 8.43
CA ALA A 73 5.60 -17.26 8.67
C ALA A 73 4.87 -17.34 7.33
N LEU A 74 4.10 -18.41 7.15
CA LEU A 74 3.09 -18.52 6.11
C LEU A 74 1.78 -17.90 6.63
N LEU A 75 1.29 -16.89 5.92
CA LEU A 75 0.18 -16.04 6.27
C LEU A 75 -0.99 -16.29 5.32
N ASP A 76 -2.22 -16.21 5.81
CA ASP A 76 -3.43 -16.26 4.99
C ASP A 76 -3.74 -14.90 4.32
N ALA A 77 -4.89 -14.82 3.64
CA ALA A 77 -5.38 -13.60 3.02
C ALA A 77 -5.73 -12.48 4.03
N SER A 78 -5.93 -12.81 5.31
CA SER A 78 -6.16 -11.85 6.39
C SER A 78 -4.86 -11.33 7.01
N GLY A 79 -3.70 -11.90 6.63
CA GLY A 79 -2.41 -11.61 7.23
C GLY A 79 -2.17 -12.35 8.54
N GLN A 80 -2.99 -13.35 8.87
CA GLN A 80 -2.79 -14.19 10.05
C GLN A 80 -1.80 -15.31 9.76
N ALA A 81 -0.83 -15.53 10.65
CA ALA A 81 0.13 -16.62 10.52
C ALA A 81 -0.56 -17.96 10.77
N ILE A 82 -0.55 -18.83 9.77
CA ILE A 82 -1.16 -20.17 9.81
C ILE A 82 -0.13 -21.22 10.18
N GLN A 83 1.04 -21.14 9.56
CA GLN A 83 2.08 -22.15 9.68
C GLN A 83 3.48 -21.52 9.58
N SER A 84 4.46 -22.10 10.26
CA SER A 84 5.87 -21.76 10.05
C SER A 84 6.47 -22.61 8.91
N VAL A 85 7.33 -21.99 8.12
CA VAL A 85 8.19 -22.62 7.13
C VAL A 85 9.62 -22.52 7.65
N PRO A 86 10.27 -23.66 8.01
CA PRO A 86 11.63 -23.63 8.51
C PRO A 86 12.62 -23.06 7.48
N ALA A 87 13.73 -22.50 7.97
CA ALA A 87 14.82 -22.02 7.13
C ALA A 87 15.27 -23.08 6.10
N MET A 88 15.57 -22.63 4.88
CA MET A 88 16.01 -23.45 3.75
C MET A 88 15.04 -24.55 3.32
N ASN A 89 13.77 -24.45 3.73
CA ASN A 89 12.71 -25.33 3.30
C ASN A 89 11.71 -24.61 2.39
N ALA A 90 10.96 -25.41 1.62
CA ALA A 90 9.95 -24.92 0.70
C ALA A 90 8.70 -25.79 0.75
N VAL A 91 7.57 -25.17 0.47
CA VAL A 91 6.26 -25.80 0.29
C VAL A 91 5.79 -25.59 -1.15
N MET A 92 4.97 -26.50 -1.66
CA MET A 92 4.36 -26.35 -2.98
C MET A 92 2.98 -25.71 -2.82
N ALA A 93 2.76 -24.63 -3.56
CA ALA A 93 1.45 -24.03 -3.77
C ALA A 93 0.92 -24.44 -5.13
N GLU A 94 -0.33 -24.86 -5.20
CA GLU A 94 -0.97 -25.31 -6.43
C GLU A 94 -2.44 -24.92 -6.43
N VAL A 95 -3.03 -24.71 -7.62
CA VAL A 95 -4.46 -24.45 -7.71
C VAL A 95 -5.23 -25.75 -7.49
N LYS A 96 -6.07 -25.79 -6.45
CA LYS A 96 -7.00 -26.88 -6.15
C LYS A 96 -8.40 -26.33 -5.97
N GLU A 97 -9.34 -26.79 -6.79
CA GLU A 97 -10.77 -26.46 -6.68
C GLU A 97 -11.05 -24.93 -6.71
N GLY A 98 -10.25 -24.17 -7.46
CA GLY A 98 -10.43 -22.72 -7.54
C GLY A 98 -9.90 -21.94 -6.33
N GLN A 99 -9.07 -22.58 -5.50
CA GLN A 99 -8.29 -21.94 -4.43
C GLN A 99 -6.83 -22.38 -4.51
N ILE A 100 -5.96 -21.68 -3.79
CA ILE A 100 -4.57 -22.11 -3.61
C ILE A 100 -4.54 -23.16 -2.52
N GLY A 101 -3.90 -24.30 -2.79
CA GLY A 101 -3.64 -25.36 -1.84
C GLY A 101 -2.17 -25.44 -1.47
N ILE A 102 -1.90 -25.45 -0.17
CA ILE A 102 -0.59 -25.81 0.40
C ILE A 102 -0.85 -26.89 1.44
N ASN A 103 -0.39 -28.13 1.19
CA ASN A 103 -0.73 -29.29 2.01
C ASN A 103 -2.27 -29.41 2.21
N GLN A 104 -2.73 -29.36 3.47
CA GLN A 104 -4.14 -29.38 3.86
C GLN A 104 -4.78 -27.98 3.91
N LEU A 105 -3.99 -26.92 3.78
CA LEU A 105 -4.46 -25.54 3.82
C LEU A 105 -5.07 -25.14 2.47
N ARG A 106 -6.10 -24.29 2.53
CA ARG A 106 -6.76 -23.72 1.36
C ARG A 106 -7.02 -22.23 1.62
N SER A 107 -6.66 -21.38 0.66
CA SER A 107 -6.87 -19.94 0.72
C SER A 107 -6.87 -19.34 -0.67
N SER A 108 -7.48 -18.16 -0.86
CA SER A 108 -7.38 -17.40 -2.12
C SER A 108 -5.99 -16.78 -2.32
N GLN A 109 -5.24 -16.63 -1.22
CA GLN A 109 -3.91 -16.04 -1.20
C GLN A 109 -3.11 -16.62 -0.02
N PHE A 110 -1.83 -16.86 -0.25
CA PHE A 110 -0.86 -17.10 0.82
C PHE A 110 0.28 -16.10 0.70
N CYS A 111 0.75 -15.59 1.81
CA CYS A 111 1.96 -14.77 1.85
C CYS A 111 3.02 -15.43 2.72
N ILE A 112 4.28 -15.22 2.38
CA ILE A 112 5.41 -15.71 3.16
C ILE A 112 6.22 -14.51 3.63
N GLN A 113 6.46 -14.47 4.93
CA GLN A 113 7.26 -13.43 5.57
C GLN A 113 8.47 -14.06 6.24
N PRO A 114 9.68 -13.88 5.68
CA PRO A 114 10.91 -14.35 6.31
C PRO A 114 11.22 -13.52 7.55
N THR A 115 11.90 -14.13 8.51
CA THR A 115 12.45 -13.43 9.68
C THR A 115 13.69 -12.62 9.29
N GLY A 116 13.82 -11.42 9.88
CA GLY A 116 14.95 -10.52 9.64
C GLY A 116 15.07 -10.11 8.17
N ASN A 117 16.30 -10.14 7.64
CA ASN A 117 16.61 -9.81 6.24
C ASN A 117 16.63 -11.06 5.33
N GLY A 118 15.80 -12.06 5.65
CA GLY A 118 15.73 -13.29 4.87
C GLY A 118 15.19 -13.09 3.45
N LEU A 119 15.40 -14.11 2.63
CA LEU A 119 14.99 -14.17 1.24
C LEU A 119 13.86 -15.19 1.10
N VAL A 120 12.91 -14.91 0.22
CA VAL A 120 11.87 -15.81 -0.20
C VAL A 120 12.27 -16.45 -1.52
N PHE A 121 12.21 -17.78 -1.56
CA PHE A 121 12.39 -18.55 -2.79
C PHE A 121 11.05 -18.68 -3.50
N ILE A 122 10.97 -18.26 -4.77
CA ILE A 122 9.79 -18.40 -5.61
C ILE A 122 10.23 -19.04 -6.92
N GLY A 123 9.66 -20.20 -7.24
CA GLY A 123 9.96 -20.92 -8.48
C GLY A 123 11.41 -21.37 -8.53
N ASN A 124 12.27 -20.56 -9.14
CA ASN A 124 13.70 -20.81 -9.34
C ASN A 124 14.63 -19.75 -8.75
N ASP A 125 14.09 -18.65 -8.23
CA ASP A 125 14.86 -17.46 -7.84
C ASP A 125 14.57 -16.99 -6.42
N TRP A 126 15.47 -16.15 -5.89
CA TRP A 126 15.41 -15.60 -4.54
C TRP A 126 15.06 -14.12 -4.56
N TYR A 127 14.11 -13.74 -3.72
CA TYR A 127 13.57 -12.39 -3.62
C TYR A 127 13.68 -11.89 -2.18
N ARG A 128 13.92 -10.59 -2.00
CA ARG A 128 13.94 -10.01 -0.65
C ARG A 128 12.53 -9.76 -0.14
N GLY A 129 12.33 -9.98 1.15
CA GLY A 129 11.20 -9.43 1.89
C GLY A 129 9.92 -10.25 1.75
N PHE A 130 8.80 -9.55 1.63
CA PHE A 130 7.46 -10.11 1.73
C PHE A 130 6.90 -10.46 0.35
N THR A 131 6.46 -11.70 0.17
CA THR A 131 5.92 -12.15 -1.11
C THR A 131 4.59 -12.87 -0.90
N CYS A 132 3.64 -12.61 -1.79
CA CYS A 132 2.36 -13.30 -1.80
C CYS A 132 2.14 -14.05 -3.10
N VAL A 133 1.55 -15.23 -3.00
CA VAL A 133 1.01 -15.98 -4.13
C VAL A 133 -0.50 -15.89 -4.07
N MET A 134 -1.10 -15.45 -5.17
CA MET A 134 -2.54 -15.29 -5.32
C MET A 134 -3.03 -16.05 -6.54
N GLN A 135 -4.28 -16.49 -6.51
CA GLN A 135 -4.91 -17.07 -7.68
C GLN A 135 -5.51 -15.97 -8.57
N THR A 136 -5.26 -16.12 -9.86
CA THR A 136 -5.72 -15.25 -10.95
C THR A 136 -6.46 -16.09 -12.00
N SER A 137 -7.01 -15.46 -13.04
CA SER A 137 -7.74 -16.16 -14.08
C SER A 137 -6.88 -17.15 -14.88
N GLY A 138 -5.58 -16.90 -15.02
CA GLY A 138 -4.67 -17.79 -15.76
C GLY A 138 -3.90 -18.77 -14.89
N GLY A 139 -4.04 -18.73 -13.56
CA GLY A 139 -3.35 -19.63 -12.63
C GLY A 139 -2.87 -18.92 -11.38
N LEU A 140 -1.72 -19.35 -10.85
CA LEU A 140 -1.05 -18.69 -9.73
C LEU A 140 -0.18 -17.54 -10.23
N THR A 141 -0.22 -16.43 -9.50
CA THR A 141 0.69 -15.30 -9.68
C THR A 141 1.40 -15.01 -8.37
N ALA A 142 2.72 -14.96 -8.38
CA ALA A 142 3.54 -14.55 -7.25
C ALA A 142 3.91 -13.07 -7.36
N VAL A 143 3.72 -12.31 -6.29
CA VAL A 143 4.00 -10.88 -6.22
C VAL A 143 4.87 -10.57 -5.02
N ASN A 144 6.02 -9.95 -5.29
CA ASN A 144 6.88 -9.38 -4.25
C ASN A 144 6.50 -7.92 -3.99
N TYR A 145 6.47 -7.58 -2.70
CA TYR A 145 6.18 -6.25 -2.19
C TYR A 145 7.50 -5.61 -1.74
N VAL A 146 7.98 -4.63 -2.50
CA VAL A 146 9.26 -3.93 -2.29
C VAL A 146 9.11 -2.42 -2.15
#